data_AF-A0A1V6SVG7-F1
#
_entry.id   AF-A0A1V6SVG7-F1
#
_cell.length_a   1.000
_cell.length_b   1.000
_cell.length_c   1.000
_cell.angle_alpha   90.00
_cell.angle_beta   90.00
_cell.angle_gamma   90.00
#
_symmetry.space_group_name_H-M   'P 1'
#
loop_
_entity.id
_entity.type
_entity.pdbx_description
1 polymer ?
#
loop_
_entity_poly.entity_id
_entity_poly.type
_entity_poly.pdbx_seq_one_letter_code
_entity_poly.pdbx_strand_id
1 'polypeptide(L)'
;MDQAYLDFLVRWEKQDEWSFFDLTGCPRELLVHLFQLAELSKQCEIGLSMEWLTFNMTPVTKIEHELIGWKNEIDPPSNDDDPTLGEEEATRQLHEQQDRYHCAEAWRYALLLYLEYIFKSDRKRRSISVHRLVRKTIDHIRSCRRTSQTQKQLLIPVFLAGSETTDEDMRHFVKEYCAYWGEKSRYSMFNSVPVLFDEIWATGKWWGAVIDSKTRPSSGHGQETTQLLFG
;
A
#
# COMPACT_ATOMS: atom_id res chain seq x y z
N MET A 1 -4.00 15.17 7.14
CA MET A 1 -3.83 16.04 5.95
C MET A 1 -5.19 16.60 5.59
N ASP A 2 -5.29 17.86 5.15
CA ASP A 2 -6.56 18.56 4.91
C ASP A 2 -7.11 18.23 3.50
N GLN A 3 -8.43 18.06 3.36
CA GLN A 3 -9.10 17.83 2.07
C GLN A 3 -8.81 18.96 1.08
N ALA A 4 -8.77 20.22 1.55
CA ALA A 4 -8.45 21.37 0.71
C ALA A 4 -7.04 21.29 0.11
N TYR A 5 -6.09 20.70 0.85
CA TYR A 5 -4.73 20.49 0.38
C TYR A 5 -4.65 19.36 -0.66
N LEU A 6 -5.39 18.26 -0.45
CA LEU A 6 -5.49 17.20 -1.45
C LEU A 6 -6.11 17.71 -2.77
N ASP A 7 -7.21 18.44 -2.68
CA ASP A 7 -7.88 19.02 -3.86
C ASP A 7 -6.96 19.99 -4.60
N PHE A 8 -6.16 20.77 -3.87
CA PHE A 8 -5.11 21.61 -4.43
C PHE A 8 -4.08 20.78 -5.20
N LEU A 9 -3.50 19.72 -4.60
CA LEU A 9 -2.50 18.89 -5.27
C LEU A 9 -3.04 18.20 -6.52
N VAL A 10 -4.26 17.63 -6.44
CA VAL A 10 -4.92 16.96 -7.58
C VAL A 10 -5.16 17.93 -8.75
N ARG A 11 -5.49 19.18 -8.44
CA ARG A 11 -5.66 20.21 -9.48
C ARG A 11 -4.33 20.57 -10.14
N TRP A 12 -3.25 20.65 -9.38
CA TRP A 12 -1.93 21.04 -9.86
C TRP A 12 -1.21 19.96 -10.65
N GLU A 13 -1.41 18.68 -10.32
CA GLU A 13 -0.83 17.56 -11.09
C GLU A 13 -1.20 17.64 -12.59
N LYS A 14 -2.39 18.15 -12.93
CA LYS A 14 -2.82 18.31 -14.34
C LYS A 14 -2.08 19.43 -15.08
N GLN A 15 -1.37 20.30 -14.36
CA GLN A 15 -0.75 21.53 -14.88
C GLN A 15 0.78 21.48 -14.83
N ASP A 16 1.36 20.44 -14.25
CA ASP A 16 2.78 20.33 -13.93
C ASP A 16 3.41 19.12 -14.63
N GLU A 17 4.74 19.03 -14.64
CA GLU A 17 5.49 17.96 -15.31
C GLU A 17 5.63 16.69 -14.47
N TRP A 18 5.06 16.66 -13.26
CA TRP A 18 5.10 15.50 -12.35
C TRP A 18 3.72 14.88 -12.19
N SER A 19 3.70 13.56 -11.92
CA SER A 19 2.50 12.86 -11.47
C SER A 19 2.66 12.31 -10.05
N PHE A 20 1.54 12.08 -9.34
CA PHE A 20 1.57 11.37 -8.06
C PHE A 20 2.24 10.01 -8.18
N PHE A 21 2.07 9.36 -9.33
CA PHE A 21 2.70 8.08 -9.60
C PHE A 21 4.23 8.22 -9.62
N ASP A 22 4.78 9.26 -10.24
CA ASP A 22 6.24 9.42 -10.32
C ASP A 22 6.86 9.74 -8.95
N LEU A 23 6.09 10.39 -8.06
CA LEU A 23 6.53 10.69 -6.70
C LEU A 23 6.37 9.52 -5.72
N THR A 24 5.24 8.81 -5.81
CA THR A 24 4.79 7.87 -4.75
C THR A 24 4.55 6.44 -5.24
N GLY A 25 4.64 6.20 -6.55
CA GLY A 25 4.23 4.95 -7.19
C GLY A 25 2.72 4.68 -7.17
N CYS A 26 1.92 5.56 -6.57
CA CYS A 26 0.47 5.41 -6.47
C CYS A 26 -0.23 6.25 -7.55
N PRO A 27 -1.07 5.66 -8.42
CA PRO A 27 -1.92 6.43 -9.31
C PRO A 27 -2.80 7.42 -8.54
N ARG A 28 -2.99 8.62 -9.08
CA ARG A 28 -3.79 9.70 -8.49
C ARG A 28 -5.15 9.21 -7.97
N GLU A 29 -5.88 8.44 -8.78
CA GLU A 29 -7.21 7.94 -8.45
C GLU A 29 -7.17 7.06 -7.20
N LEU A 30 -6.16 6.19 -7.10
CA LEU A 30 -5.97 5.32 -5.95
C LEU A 30 -5.50 6.10 -4.71
N LEU A 31 -4.69 7.15 -4.89
CA LEU A 31 -4.26 8.03 -3.81
C LEU A 31 -5.45 8.79 -3.19
N VAL A 32 -6.39 9.27 -4.01
CA VAL A 32 -7.62 9.89 -3.53
C VAL A 32 -8.43 8.91 -2.69
N HIS A 33 -8.57 7.65 -3.14
CA HIS A 33 -9.23 6.61 -2.35
C HIS A 33 -8.49 6.28 -1.06
N LEU A 34 -7.16 6.22 -1.06
CA LEU A 34 -6.36 6.03 0.15
C LEU A 34 -6.69 7.10 1.20
N PHE A 35 -6.73 8.37 0.79
CA PHE A 35 -7.06 9.48 1.68
C PHE A 35 -8.49 9.37 2.23
N GLN A 36 -9.46 9.08 1.36
CA GLN A 36 -10.86 8.89 1.76
C GLN A 36 -11.01 7.73 2.75
N LEU A 37 -10.32 6.61 2.50
CA LEU A 37 -10.35 5.44 3.39
C LEU A 37 -9.73 5.74 4.75
N ALA A 38 -8.66 6.53 4.81
CA ALA A 38 -8.04 6.95 6.07
C ALA A 38 -8.96 7.86 6.91
N GLU A 39 -9.69 8.77 6.27
CA GLU A 39 -10.68 9.59 6.98
C GLU A 39 -11.88 8.75 7.44
N LEU A 40 -12.38 7.86 6.56
CA LEU A 40 -13.47 6.94 6.91
C LEU A 40 -13.09 5.98 8.03
N SER A 41 -11.84 5.49 8.09
CA SER A 41 -11.39 4.60 9.16
C SER A 41 -11.36 5.32 10.50
N LYS A 42 -10.93 6.58 10.52
CA LYS A 42 -10.96 7.43 11.71
C LYS A 42 -12.40 7.67 12.19
N GLN A 43 -13.31 7.97 11.27
CA GLN A 43 -14.73 8.15 11.61
C GLN A 43 -15.38 6.85 12.09
N CYS A 44 -15.02 5.72 11.50
CA CYS A 44 -15.45 4.39 11.93
C CYS A 44 -14.98 4.11 13.37
N GLU A 45 -13.73 4.41 13.70
CA GLU A 45 -13.19 4.26 15.06
C GLU A 45 -13.93 5.13 16.09
N ILE A 46 -14.20 6.39 15.76
CA ILE A 46 -15.03 7.28 16.60
C ILE A 46 -16.42 6.68 16.78
N GLY A 47 -17.05 6.21 15.70
CA GLY A 47 -18.36 5.55 15.75
C GLY A 47 -18.36 4.33 16.67
N LEU A 48 -17.34 3.48 16.60
CA LEU A 48 -17.18 2.30 17.45
C LEU A 48 -17.04 2.64 18.95
N SER A 49 -16.59 3.85 19.27
CA SER A 49 -16.50 4.35 20.66
C SER A 49 -17.82 4.89 21.21
N MET A 50 -18.84 5.08 20.37
CA MET A 50 -20.13 5.66 20.73
C MET A 50 -21.25 4.61 20.69
N GLU A 51 -21.83 4.30 21.86
CA GLU A 51 -22.80 3.19 22.03
C GLU A 51 -24.01 3.25 21.08
N TRP A 52 -24.50 4.45 20.76
CA TRP A 52 -25.72 4.66 19.99
C TRP A 52 -25.49 5.15 18.56
N LEU A 53 -24.23 5.20 18.09
CA LEU A 53 -23.88 5.65 16.75
C LEU A 53 -23.49 4.45 15.88
N THR A 54 -24.10 4.34 14.69
CA THR A 54 -23.69 3.36 13.68
C THR A 54 -22.94 4.06 12.56
N PHE A 55 -21.78 3.52 12.21
CA PHE A 55 -21.02 4.02 11.06
C PHE A 55 -21.74 3.67 9.74
N ASN A 56 -21.92 4.67 8.88
CA ASN A 56 -22.53 4.47 7.57
C ASN A 56 -21.51 3.83 6.61
N MET A 57 -21.74 2.57 6.24
CA MET A 57 -20.87 1.80 5.34
C MET A 57 -21.02 2.18 3.86
N THR A 58 -22.00 3.00 3.48
CA THR A 58 -22.29 3.34 2.07
C THR A 58 -21.08 3.93 1.33
N PRO A 59 -20.31 4.89 1.89
CA PRO A 59 -19.14 5.44 1.22
C PRO A 59 -18.03 4.40 1.01
N VAL A 60 -17.84 3.49 1.96
CA VAL A 60 -16.85 2.39 1.86
C VAL A 60 -17.22 1.46 0.72
N THR A 61 -18.49 1.04 0.65
CA THR A 61 -18.99 0.19 -0.44
C THR A 61 -18.84 0.88 -1.80
N LYS A 62 -19.05 2.20 -1.88
CA LYS A 62 -18.84 2.96 -3.13
C LYS A 62 -17.38 2.88 -3.59
N ILE A 63 -16.44 3.20 -2.70
CA ILE A 63 -15.00 3.15 -2.99
C ILE A 63 -14.58 1.73 -3.40
N GLU A 64 -15.12 0.71 -2.74
CA GLU A 64 -14.84 -0.68 -3.13
C GLU A 64 -15.25 -0.97 -4.57
N HIS A 65 -16.46 -0.58 -4.98
CA HIS A 65 -16.92 -0.79 -6.36
C HIS A 65 -16.06 -0.03 -7.35
N GLU A 66 -15.64 1.19 -7.01
CA GLU A 66 -14.71 1.98 -7.82
C GLU A 66 -13.34 1.30 -7.96
N LEU A 67 -12.77 0.78 -6.87
CA LEU A 67 -11.50 0.03 -6.89
C LEU A 67 -11.58 -1.29 -7.66
N ILE A 68 -12.72 -2.00 -7.57
CA ILE A 68 -12.95 -3.24 -8.33
C ILE A 68 -13.10 -2.95 -9.83
N GLY A 69 -13.84 -1.89 -10.17
CA GLY A 69 -14.11 -1.47 -11.55
C GLY A 69 -13.01 -0.63 -12.18
N TRP A 70 -12.02 -0.18 -11.40
CA TRP A 70 -10.89 0.60 -11.87
C TRP A 70 -10.08 -0.19 -12.90
N LYS A 71 -9.75 0.47 -14.01
CA LYS A 71 -8.95 -0.10 -15.09
C LYS A 71 -7.59 0.57 -15.09
N ASN A 72 -6.55 -0.26 -15.15
CA ASN A 72 -5.19 0.23 -15.27
C ASN A 72 -4.90 0.59 -16.73
N GLU A 73 -4.91 1.88 -17.04
CA GLU A 73 -4.63 2.39 -18.39
C GLU A 73 -3.15 2.29 -18.79
N ILE A 74 -2.26 1.88 -17.86
CA ILE A 74 -0.83 1.69 -18.12
C ILE A 74 -0.58 0.44 -18.98
N ASP A 75 -1.58 -0.44 -19.11
CA ASP A 75 -1.55 -1.61 -20.02
C ASP A 75 -1.91 -1.16 -21.45
N PRO A 76 -0.94 -1.00 -22.37
CA PRO A 76 -1.26 -0.65 -23.75
C PRO A 76 -1.60 -1.92 -24.54
N PRO A 77 -2.35 -1.80 -25.64
CA PRO A 77 -2.42 -2.90 -26.60
C PRO A 77 -1.00 -3.23 -27.11
N SER A 78 -0.75 -4.51 -27.33
CA SER A 78 0.51 -5.14 -27.77
C SER A 78 1.06 -4.67 -29.14
N ASN A 79 0.57 -3.55 -29.69
CA ASN A 79 0.71 -3.19 -31.11
C ASN A 79 1.47 -1.88 -31.36
N ASP A 80 2.00 -1.20 -30.34
CA ASP A 80 2.83 0.00 -30.51
C ASP A 80 4.33 -0.36 -30.60
N ASP A 81 4.69 -1.25 -31.53
CA ASP A 81 6.09 -1.34 -31.97
C ASP A 81 6.41 -0.06 -32.73
N ASP A 82 7.00 0.94 -32.05
CA ASP A 82 7.57 2.10 -32.72
C ASP A 82 8.75 1.62 -33.59
N PRO A 83 8.60 1.60 -34.93
CA PRO A 83 9.61 1.05 -35.83
C PRO A 83 10.90 1.89 -35.84
N THR A 84 10.93 3.03 -35.14
CA THR A 84 12.09 3.91 -35.01
C THR A 84 12.97 3.60 -33.81
N LEU A 85 12.50 2.78 -32.85
CA LEU A 85 13.27 2.40 -31.67
C LEU A 85 14.15 1.17 -31.95
N GLY A 86 15.36 1.18 -31.42
CA GLY A 86 16.20 -0.02 -31.37
C GLY A 86 15.63 -1.08 -30.43
N GLU A 87 15.93 -2.36 -30.68
CA GLU A 87 15.44 -3.51 -29.90
C GLU A 87 15.70 -3.37 -28.38
N GLU A 88 16.89 -2.89 -28.00
CA GLU A 88 17.26 -2.69 -26.59
C GLU A 88 16.40 -1.60 -25.92
N GLU A 89 16.10 -0.53 -26.64
CA GLU A 89 15.29 0.59 -26.15
C GLU A 89 13.82 0.17 -26.00
N ALA A 90 13.27 -0.49 -27.01
CA ALA A 90 11.92 -1.05 -26.97
C ALA A 90 11.77 -2.05 -25.80
N THR A 91 12.76 -2.92 -25.62
CA THR A 91 12.79 -3.87 -24.49
C THR A 91 12.83 -3.14 -23.15
N ARG A 92 13.58 -2.05 -23.01
CA ARG A 92 13.63 -1.25 -21.77
C ARG A 92 12.29 -0.57 -21.48
N GLN A 93 11.65 0.00 -22.50
CA GLN A 93 10.36 0.68 -22.35
C GLN A 93 9.25 -0.29 -21.95
N LEU A 94 9.17 -1.46 -22.61
CA LEU A 94 8.22 -2.52 -22.25
C LEU A 94 8.34 -2.91 -20.76
N HIS A 95 9.58 -3.12 -20.36
CA HIS A 95 9.96 -3.47 -19.01
C HIS A 95 9.57 -2.40 -17.96
N GLU A 96 9.82 -1.13 -18.26
CA GLU A 96 9.40 -0.01 -17.40
C GLU A 96 7.89 0.08 -17.31
N GLN A 97 7.19 -0.12 -18.42
CA GLN A 97 5.73 -0.14 -18.46
C GLN A 97 5.13 -1.28 -17.64
N GLN A 98 5.68 -2.49 -17.73
CA GLN A 98 5.26 -3.64 -16.92
C GLN A 98 5.46 -3.38 -15.43
N ASP A 99 6.59 -2.79 -15.03
CA ASP A 99 6.83 -2.39 -13.64
C ASP A 99 5.79 -1.36 -13.17
N ARG A 100 5.47 -0.37 -14.01
CA ARG A 100 4.45 0.66 -13.68
C ARG A 100 3.06 0.06 -13.54
N TYR A 101 2.68 -0.83 -14.46
CA TYR A 101 1.41 -1.54 -14.43
C TYR A 101 1.25 -2.34 -13.13
N HIS A 102 2.24 -3.17 -12.81
CA HIS A 102 2.18 -4.02 -11.62
C HIS A 102 2.27 -3.22 -10.32
N CYS A 103 3.00 -2.10 -10.31
CA CYS A 103 3.00 -1.18 -9.16
C CYS A 103 1.61 -0.60 -8.88
N ALA A 104 0.92 -0.14 -9.92
CA ALA A 104 -0.43 0.39 -9.79
C ALA A 104 -1.44 -0.69 -9.33
N GLU A 105 -1.36 -1.92 -9.88
CA GLU A 105 -2.20 -3.02 -9.41
C GLU A 105 -1.89 -3.43 -7.97
N ALA A 106 -0.62 -3.43 -7.55
CA ALA A 106 -0.25 -3.70 -6.16
C ALA A 106 -0.90 -2.70 -5.20
N TRP A 107 -0.91 -1.41 -5.54
CA TRP A 107 -1.64 -0.38 -4.80
C TRP A 107 -3.15 -0.67 -4.76
N ARG A 108 -3.77 -0.98 -5.90
CA ARG A 108 -5.21 -1.27 -5.96
C ARG A 108 -5.61 -2.42 -5.04
N TYR A 109 -4.88 -3.54 -5.10
CA TYR A 109 -5.17 -4.69 -4.25
C TYR A 109 -4.82 -4.43 -2.78
N ALA A 110 -3.81 -3.60 -2.49
CA ALA A 110 -3.51 -3.18 -1.13
C ALA A 110 -4.65 -2.33 -0.53
N LEU A 111 -5.28 -1.45 -1.31
CA LEU A 111 -6.45 -0.68 -0.86
C LEU A 111 -7.68 -1.58 -0.63
N LEU A 112 -7.91 -2.55 -1.52
CA LEU A 112 -8.95 -3.56 -1.32
C LEU A 112 -8.69 -4.41 -0.07
N LEU A 113 -7.43 -4.78 0.17
CA LEU A 113 -7.00 -5.50 1.38
C LEU A 113 -7.27 -4.67 2.63
N TYR A 114 -6.88 -3.40 2.62
CA TYR A 114 -7.16 -2.46 3.72
C TYR A 114 -8.66 -2.37 4.00
N LEU A 115 -9.47 -2.24 2.96
CA LEU A 115 -10.92 -2.12 3.08
C LEU A 115 -11.55 -3.39 3.69
N GLU A 116 -11.21 -4.56 3.14
CA GLU A 116 -11.69 -5.86 3.63
C GLU A 116 -11.31 -6.08 5.09
N TYR A 117 -10.12 -5.64 5.49
CA TYR A 117 -9.61 -5.83 6.83
C TYR A 117 -10.23 -4.86 7.85
N ILE A 118 -10.30 -3.57 7.51
CA ILE A 118 -10.70 -2.52 8.45
C ILE A 118 -12.20 -2.44 8.63
N PHE A 119 -12.98 -2.63 7.56
CA PHE A 119 -14.42 -2.35 7.58
C PHE A 119 -15.30 -3.60 7.52
N LYS A 120 -14.80 -4.74 7.04
CA LYS A 120 -15.64 -5.92 6.76
C LYS A 120 -15.31 -7.16 7.58
N SER A 121 -14.04 -7.43 7.81
CA SER A 121 -13.62 -8.63 8.52
C SER A 121 -13.93 -8.49 10.01
N ASP A 122 -14.59 -9.50 10.59
CA ASP A 122 -14.50 -9.72 12.02
C ASP A 122 -13.02 -10.00 12.33
N ARG A 123 -12.36 -9.11 13.07
CA ARG A 123 -10.92 -9.16 13.40
C ARG A 123 -10.51 -10.51 14.03
N LYS A 124 -11.47 -11.34 14.44
CA LYS A 124 -11.28 -12.68 14.98
C LYS A 124 -11.13 -13.79 13.92
N ARG A 125 -11.59 -13.60 12.68
CA ARG A 125 -11.52 -14.61 11.60
C ARG A 125 -11.00 -14.01 10.30
N ARG A 126 -9.85 -14.51 9.83
CA ARG A 126 -9.30 -14.11 8.53
C ARG A 126 -10.14 -14.71 7.40
N SER A 127 -10.82 -13.85 6.66
CA SER A 127 -11.61 -14.23 5.48
C SER A 127 -10.72 -14.78 4.37
N ILE A 128 -11.23 -15.73 3.57
CA ILE A 128 -10.56 -16.20 2.35
C ILE A 128 -10.29 -15.03 1.39
N SER A 129 -11.15 -14.01 1.40
CA SER A 129 -10.96 -12.78 0.65
C SER A 129 -9.65 -12.07 0.99
N VAL A 130 -9.28 -12.02 2.28
CA VAL A 130 -8.02 -11.42 2.74
C VAL A 130 -6.83 -12.16 2.16
N HIS A 131 -6.79 -13.49 2.27
CA HIS A 131 -5.70 -14.29 1.70
C HIS A 131 -5.56 -14.12 0.19
N ARG A 132 -6.70 -14.04 -0.53
CA ARG A 132 -6.70 -13.79 -1.97
C ARG A 132 -6.12 -12.42 -2.31
N LEU A 133 -6.48 -11.38 -1.56
CA LEU A 133 -6.00 -10.02 -1.77
C LEU A 133 -4.50 -9.91 -1.43
N VAL A 134 -4.05 -10.49 -0.31
CA VAL A 134 -2.63 -10.61 0.05
C VAL A 134 -1.83 -11.25 -1.08
N ARG A 135 -2.29 -12.40 -1.60
CA ARG A 135 -1.62 -13.10 -2.70
C ARG A 135 -1.48 -12.20 -3.92
N LYS A 136 -2.58 -11.56 -4.35
CA LYS A 136 -2.56 -10.67 -5.52
C LYS A 136 -1.63 -9.47 -5.32
N THR A 137 -1.67 -8.82 -4.17
CA THR A 137 -0.78 -7.70 -3.85
C THR A 137 0.69 -8.14 -3.95
N ILE A 138 1.05 -9.26 -3.33
CA ILE A 138 2.44 -9.77 -3.34
C ILE A 138 2.87 -10.21 -4.74
N ASP A 139 2.02 -10.89 -5.50
CA ASP A 139 2.33 -11.32 -6.87
C ASP A 139 2.63 -10.09 -7.76
N HIS A 140 1.84 -9.02 -7.65
CA HIS A 140 2.14 -7.78 -8.38
C HIS A 140 3.45 -7.11 -7.93
N ILE A 141 3.76 -7.10 -6.63
CA ILE A 141 5.04 -6.58 -6.15
C ILE A 141 6.22 -7.41 -6.68
N ARG A 142 6.07 -8.73 -6.77
CA ARG A 142 7.06 -9.66 -7.33
C ARG A 142 7.31 -9.45 -8.82
N SER A 143 6.27 -9.08 -9.57
CA SER A 143 6.41 -8.81 -11.00
C SER A 143 7.13 -7.49 -11.30
N CYS A 144 7.17 -6.55 -10.36
CA CYS A 144 8.04 -5.38 -10.48
C CYS A 144 9.50 -5.80 -10.31
N ARG A 145 10.37 -5.41 -11.24
CA ARG A 145 11.79 -5.77 -11.19
C ARG A 145 12.49 -5.07 -10.04
N ARG A 146 13.38 -5.80 -9.36
CA ARG A 146 14.14 -5.32 -8.20
C ARG A 146 15.10 -4.16 -8.53
N THR A 147 15.50 -4.03 -9.79
CA THR A 147 16.34 -2.93 -10.27
C THR A 147 15.57 -1.63 -10.45
N SER A 148 14.25 -1.69 -10.63
CA SER A 148 13.38 -0.56 -10.89
C SER A 148 13.13 0.29 -9.64
N GLN A 149 13.20 1.61 -9.77
CA GLN A 149 12.81 2.52 -8.67
C GLN A 149 11.31 2.44 -8.38
N THR A 150 10.50 1.99 -9.33
CA THR A 150 9.06 1.78 -9.14
C THR A 150 8.81 0.76 -8.03
N GLN A 151 9.59 -0.33 -7.97
CA GLN A 151 9.41 -1.34 -6.94
C GLN A 151 9.65 -0.77 -5.54
N LYS A 152 10.60 0.16 -5.37
CA LYS A 152 10.91 0.83 -4.09
C LYS A 152 9.68 1.52 -3.48
N GLN A 153 8.78 2.05 -4.31
CA GLN A 153 7.61 2.81 -3.88
C GLN A 153 6.51 1.93 -3.25
N LEU A 154 6.67 0.60 -3.26
CA LEU A 154 5.65 -0.35 -2.80
C LEU A 154 5.72 -0.68 -1.30
N LEU A 155 6.39 0.13 -0.47
CA LEU A 155 6.55 -0.16 0.95
C LEU A 155 5.19 -0.30 1.68
N ILE A 156 4.21 0.55 1.38
CA ILE A 156 2.87 0.47 1.98
C ILE A 156 2.14 -0.81 1.53
N PRO A 157 2.02 -1.11 0.23
CA PRO A 157 1.49 -2.40 -0.23
C PRO A 157 2.18 -3.63 0.39
N VAL A 158 3.52 -3.61 0.49
CA VAL A 158 4.31 -4.66 1.14
C VAL A 158 3.96 -4.80 2.61
N PHE A 159 3.87 -3.67 3.34
CA PHE A 159 3.52 -3.68 4.75
C PHE A 159 2.12 -4.25 5.00
N LEU A 160 1.12 -3.81 4.24
CA LEU A 160 -0.26 -4.28 4.40
C LEU A 160 -0.38 -5.78 4.11
N ALA A 161 0.17 -6.25 2.98
CA ALA A 161 0.11 -7.66 2.63
C ALA A 161 0.99 -8.55 3.53
N GLY A 162 2.18 -8.08 3.89
CA GLY A 162 3.10 -8.77 4.79
C GLY A 162 2.57 -8.91 6.22
N SER A 163 1.79 -7.95 6.69
CA SER A 163 1.14 -8.03 8.00
C SER A 163 0.07 -9.12 8.07
N GLU A 164 -0.62 -9.36 6.96
CA GLU A 164 -1.75 -10.30 6.91
C GLU A 164 -1.40 -11.70 6.40
N THR A 165 -0.20 -11.89 5.82
CA THR A 165 0.21 -13.21 5.33
C THR A 165 0.51 -14.20 6.46
N THR A 166 0.13 -15.45 6.22
CA THR A 166 0.48 -16.64 7.03
C THR A 166 1.41 -17.59 6.29
N ASP A 167 1.66 -17.33 5.01
CA ASP A 167 2.48 -18.16 4.14
C ASP A 167 3.96 -17.80 4.29
N GLU A 168 4.80 -18.81 4.57
CA GLU A 168 6.22 -18.59 4.88
C GLU A 168 7.04 -18.10 3.66
N ASP A 169 6.67 -18.50 2.43
CA ASP A 169 7.32 -17.98 1.21
C ASP A 169 7.04 -16.48 1.04
N MET A 170 5.80 -16.06 1.28
CA MET A 170 5.42 -14.65 1.27
C MET A 170 6.09 -13.86 2.41
N ARG A 171 6.19 -14.42 3.62
CA ARG A 171 6.89 -13.81 4.75
C ARG A 171 8.37 -13.58 4.45
N HIS A 172 9.03 -14.58 3.89
CA HIS A 172 10.41 -14.47 3.45
C HIS A 172 10.56 -13.34 2.43
N PHE A 173 9.70 -13.32 1.41
CA PHE A 173 9.74 -12.32 0.35
C PHE A 173 9.59 -10.88 0.88
N VAL A 174 8.61 -10.59 1.73
CA VAL A 174 8.41 -9.22 2.23
C VAL A 174 9.58 -8.74 3.10
N LYS A 175 10.22 -9.65 3.85
CA LYS A 175 11.45 -9.34 4.60
C LYS A 175 12.63 -9.08 3.67
N GLU A 176 12.82 -9.91 2.64
CA GLU A 176 13.88 -9.74 1.65
C GLU A 176 13.73 -8.41 0.90
N TYR A 177 12.50 -8.06 0.51
CA TYR A 177 12.17 -6.76 -0.08
C TYR A 177 12.65 -5.61 0.82
N CYS A 178 12.31 -5.66 2.11
CA CYS A 178 12.69 -4.63 3.07
C CYS A 178 14.21 -4.57 3.28
N ALA A 179 14.88 -5.71 3.41
CA ALA A 179 16.33 -5.77 3.56
C ALA A 179 17.04 -5.15 2.34
N TYR A 180 16.63 -5.53 1.13
CA TYR A 180 17.21 -5.01 -0.10
C TYR A 180 17.06 -3.50 -0.23
N TRP A 181 15.85 -2.96 -0.05
CA TRP A 181 15.62 -1.53 -0.19
C TRP A 181 16.15 -0.73 0.99
N GLY A 182 16.23 -1.32 2.19
CA GLY A 182 16.90 -0.72 3.35
C GLY A 182 18.39 -0.49 3.09
N GLU A 183 19.09 -1.50 2.56
CA GLU A 183 20.50 -1.39 2.18
C GLU A 183 20.70 -0.42 1.02
N LYS A 184 19.90 -0.55 -0.04
CA LYS A 184 20.07 0.21 -1.29
C LYS A 184 19.67 1.68 -1.18
N SER A 185 18.60 2.00 -0.46
CA SER A 185 18.05 3.37 -0.42
C SER A 185 18.48 4.19 0.80
N ARG A 186 18.99 3.53 1.85
CA ARG A 186 19.28 4.13 3.17
C ARG A 186 18.07 4.80 3.83
N TYR A 187 16.85 4.52 3.36
CA TYR A 187 15.63 4.97 4.04
C TYR A 187 15.33 4.04 5.20
N SER A 188 15.38 4.59 6.41
CA SER A 188 15.23 3.83 7.66
C SER A 188 13.90 3.09 7.77
N MET A 189 12.84 3.59 7.11
CA MET A 189 11.51 2.95 7.11
C MET A 189 11.56 1.47 6.67
N PHE A 190 12.40 1.12 5.69
CA PHE A 190 12.54 -0.27 5.26
C PHE A 190 13.18 -1.17 6.32
N ASN A 191 14.00 -0.62 7.22
CA ASN A 191 14.62 -1.38 8.31
C ASN A 191 13.65 -1.55 9.51
N SER A 192 12.71 -0.61 9.67
CA SER A 192 11.71 -0.64 10.73
C SER A 192 10.59 -1.66 10.47
N VAL A 193 10.19 -1.85 9.21
CA VAL A 193 9.06 -2.73 8.85
C VAL A 193 9.28 -4.21 9.21
N PRO A 194 10.46 -4.83 9.00
CA PRO A 194 10.71 -6.21 9.43
C PRO A 194 10.49 -6.45 10.93
N VAL A 195 10.85 -5.48 11.77
CA VAL A 195 10.62 -5.55 13.23
C VAL A 195 9.13 -5.60 13.55
N LEU A 196 8.31 -4.85 12.79
CA LEU A 196 6.86 -4.90 12.94
C LEU A 196 6.29 -6.24 12.49
N PHE A 197 6.77 -6.79 11.38
CA PHE A 197 6.37 -8.11 10.92
C PHE A 197 6.63 -9.19 11.97
N ASP A 198 7.82 -9.19 12.57
CA ASP A 198 8.16 -10.17 13.61
C ASP A 198 7.19 -10.12 14.80
N GLU A 199 6.83 -8.92 15.25
CA GLU A 199 5.88 -8.76 16.36
C GLU A 199 4.45 -9.15 15.96
N ILE A 200 3.99 -8.75 14.77
CA ILE A 200 2.66 -9.10 14.25
C ILE A 200 2.54 -10.63 14.14
N TRP A 201 3.54 -11.29 13.56
CA TRP A 201 3.51 -12.73 13.34
C TRP A 201 3.65 -13.53 14.64
N ALA A 202 4.46 -13.06 15.60
CA ALA A 202 4.64 -13.72 16.89
C ALA A 202 3.42 -13.57 17.81
N THR A 203 2.78 -12.39 17.81
CA THR A 203 1.66 -12.10 18.72
C THR A 203 0.28 -12.41 18.13
N GLY A 204 0.18 -12.52 16.80
CA GLY A 204 -1.10 -12.62 16.10
C GLY A 204 -1.97 -11.37 16.22
N LYS A 205 -1.45 -10.26 16.77
CA LYS A 205 -2.15 -8.98 16.84
C LYS A 205 -2.25 -8.36 15.45
N TRP A 206 -3.32 -7.62 15.22
CA TRP A 206 -3.42 -6.81 14.02
C TRP A 206 -2.39 -5.67 14.02
N TRP A 207 -1.95 -5.27 12.84
CA TRP A 207 -0.83 -4.36 12.66
C TRP A 207 -1.03 -2.99 13.34
N GLY A 208 -2.26 -2.45 13.37
CA GLY A 208 -2.50 -1.15 14.01
C GLY A 208 -2.33 -1.19 15.52
N ALA A 209 -2.74 -2.27 16.20
CA ALA A 209 -2.47 -2.41 17.63
C ALA A 209 -0.97 -2.51 17.94
N VAL A 210 -0.18 -3.12 17.05
CA VAL A 210 1.27 -3.17 17.19
C VAL A 210 1.86 -1.78 17.00
N ILE A 211 1.48 -1.04 15.94
CA ILE A 211 1.92 0.34 15.72
C ILE A 211 1.56 1.24 16.90
N ASP A 212 0.31 1.21 17.36
CA ASP A 212 -0.18 2.02 18.48
C ASP A 212 0.62 1.77 19.76
N SER A 213 1.06 0.52 19.99
CA SER A 213 1.87 0.18 21.15
C SER A 213 3.27 0.80 21.14
N LYS A 214 3.80 1.09 19.95
CA LYS A 214 5.14 1.67 19.73
C LYS A 214 5.11 3.19 19.64
N THR A 215 3.98 3.77 19.27
CA THR A 215 3.80 5.23 19.16
C THR A 215 3.35 5.89 20.46
N ARG A 216 2.81 5.11 21.42
CA ARG A 216 2.51 5.62 22.76
C ARG A 216 3.81 5.93 23.54
N PRO A 217 3.96 7.13 24.11
CA PRO A 217 5.14 7.45 24.92
C PRO A 217 5.21 6.51 26.12
N SER A 218 6.28 5.72 26.18
CA SER A 218 6.55 4.82 27.30
C SER A 218 6.66 5.65 28.57
N SER A 219 5.78 5.40 29.56
CA SER A 219 5.75 6.13 30.83
C SER A 219 6.92 5.74 31.76
N GLY A 220 8.09 5.43 31.23
CA GLY A 220 9.23 4.91 31.99
C GLY A 220 10.55 5.08 31.24
N HIS A 221 11.37 5.99 31.78
CA HIS A 221 12.84 6.07 31.71
C HIS A 221 13.57 5.36 30.55
N GLY A 222 14.07 6.16 29.60
CA GLY A 222 15.44 6.01 29.09
C GLY A 222 15.71 5.01 27.97
N GLN A 223 14.70 4.52 27.23
CA GLN A 223 14.94 3.82 25.97
C GLN A 223 14.57 4.72 24.79
N GLU A 224 15.50 4.85 23.85
CA GLU A 224 15.31 5.52 22.56
C GLU A 224 14.05 4.96 21.89
N THR A 225 12.96 5.71 21.96
CA THR A 225 11.74 5.40 21.22
C THR A 225 12.06 5.54 19.75
N THR A 226 12.30 4.40 19.08
CA THR A 226 12.35 4.37 17.62
C THR A 226 10.97 4.77 17.12
N GLN A 227 10.82 6.04 16.76
CA GLN A 227 9.60 6.54 16.14
C GLN A 227 9.45 5.79 14.82
N LEU A 228 8.53 4.83 14.78
CA LEU A 228 8.18 4.11 13.57
C LEU A 228 7.42 5.08 12.67
N LEU A 229 8.18 5.78 11.83
CA LEU A 229 7.63 6.63 10.79
C LEU A 229 7.06 5.72 9.71
N PHE A 230 5.74 5.54 9.72
CA PHE A 230 5.00 5.47 8.47
C PHE A 230 4.75 6.92 8.09
N GLY A 231 5.47 7.39 7.06
CA GLY A 231 5.28 8.73 6.50
C GLY A 231 3.86 8.91 5.97
#